data_AF-A0A847ENI7-F1
#
_entry.id   AF-A0A847ENI7-F1
#
_cell.length_a   1.000
_cell.length_b   1.000
_cell.length_c   1.000
_cell.angle_alpha   90.00
_cell.angle_beta   90.00
_cell.angle_gamma   90.00
#
_symmetry.space_group_name_H-M   'P 1'
#
loop_
_entity.id
_entity.type
_entity.pdbx_description
1 polymer ?
#
loop_
_entity_poly.entity_id
_entity_poly.type
_entity_poly.pdbx_seq_one_letter_code
_entity_poly.pdbx_strand_id
1 'polypeptide(L)'
;MGAIPVEGGTAFRVWAPHADAVTVFGDFNEWRNDADALENEGNGFWYGFVEGAVAGQEYKYQITNGENSFARVDPYARQVTNSVGNGVIYDHGAYDWEGDSANCPPHHELVIYEMHIGSFGGQDSEGSVGHLDDAIARLDHLVDLGVNAVEVMPMAEFAGDMSWGYNPAHIFAVESAYGGPDAYKTFVKECHRRGLAVIQDVVYNHFGPSDLDLWTFDGWSENGKGGIYFYNDDRSETPWGDTRPDYGRGEVRTFIRDNALMWMRDYHVDGLRLDMVPHMYTHQGNYLDEGWSLMRWLTDSVRTEFPGRIMIAEDLHKNPLITEENEDGAGFHAQWDAAFVHPVRAELITPDDGQRSIGAIAEAIAHHYGDPLERVIYTESHDEVANGQARVPQEIEPDNATGWPSQKRSTVGAALVMTSPGIPMIFQGQEFLEGGWFRDDVPLDWKRNEDFQGLARLYSDLIDLRLNRGGVTRGLTGRGLNVHHVDEGSNLLVFQRWLDHGPGDDVVVVVNLSAEAMEYRRIGLPSGGLWKLRFNSDATLYSSLFGDFESFDIEAYEEDADGLQWHGNVSVGPYSVLVYSQDA
;
A
#
# COMPACT_ATOMS: atom_id res chain seq x y z
N MET A 1 -10.86 -14.23 -22.19
CA MET A 1 -11.90 -14.53 -21.18
C MET A 1 -12.73 -13.28 -20.97
N GLY A 2 -14.00 -13.43 -20.62
CA GLY A 2 -14.93 -12.33 -20.43
C GLY A 2 -15.63 -11.89 -21.73
N ALA A 3 -16.28 -10.72 -21.68
CA ALA A 3 -16.79 -10.00 -22.85
C ALA A 3 -15.70 -9.13 -23.47
N ILE A 4 -15.36 -9.38 -24.74
CA ILE A 4 -14.37 -8.63 -25.51
C ILE A 4 -15.05 -8.03 -26.74
N PRO A 5 -15.27 -6.70 -26.76
CA PRO A 5 -15.75 -6.01 -27.95
C PRO A 5 -14.79 -6.20 -29.12
N VAL A 6 -15.32 -6.54 -30.29
CA VAL A 6 -14.57 -6.65 -31.56
C VAL A 6 -15.40 -6.03 -32.68
N GLU A 7 -14.87 -6.00 -33.90
CA GLU A 7 -15.62 -5.45 -35.04
C GLU A 7 -16.93 -6.24 -35.28
N GLY A 8 -18.07 -5.54 -35.25
CA GLY A 8 -19.40 -6.10 -35.56
C GLY A 8 -20.15 -6.76 -34.38
N GLY A 9 -19.54 -6.89 -33.21
CA GLY A 9 -20.18 -7.53 -32.06
C GLY A 9 -19.24 -7.74 -30.88
N THR A 10 -19.62 -8.63 -29.96
CA THR A 10 -18.83 -8.94 -28.77
C THR A 10 -18.60 -10.44 -28.67
N ALA A 11 -17.35 -10.83 -28.41
CA ALA A 11 -16.99 -12.21 -28.11
C ALA A 11 -17.10 -12.45 -26.61
N PHE A 12 -17.84 -13.48 -26.21
CA PHE A 12 -18.02 -13.90 -24.83
C PHE A 12 -17.32 -15.24 -24.61
N ARG A 13 -16.55 -15.34 -23.52
CA ARG A 13 -15.91 -16.61 -23.14
C ARG A 13 -15.84 -16.79 -21.62
N VAL A 14 -16.38 -17.90 -21.11
CA VAL A 14 -16.50 -18.19 -19.68
C VAL A 14 -16.06 -19.61 -19.33
N TRP A 15 -15.52 -19.81 -18.13
CA TRP A 15 -15.13 -21.12 -17.62
C TRP A 15 -16.26 -21.66 -16.73
N ALA A 16 -16.83 -22.79 -17.14
CA ALA A 16 -17.93 -23.45 -16.44
C ALA A 16 -17.89 -24.95 -16.77
N PRO A 17 -16.89 -25.69 -16.26
CA PRO A 17 -16.58 -27.05 -16.69
C PRO A 17 -17.67 -28.08 -16.37
N HIS A 18 -18.55 -27.81 -15.40
CA HIS A 18 -19.64 -28.71 -15.02
C HIS A 18 -21.01 -28.27 -15.58
N ALA A 19 -21.06 -27.21 -16.39
CA ALA A 19 -22.29 -26.82 -17.05
C ALA A 19 -22.68 -27.82 -18.16
N ASP A 20 -23.98 -28.04 -18.32
CA ASP A 20 -24.57 -28.73 -19.46
C ASP A 20 -24.89 -27.77 -20.62
N ALA A 21 -25.16 -26.50 -20.30
CA ALA A 21 -25.39 -25.44 -21.27
C ALA A 21 -25.07 -24.07 -20.66
N VAL A 22 -24.56 -23.17 -21.51
CA VAL A 22 -24.36 -21.76 -21.17
C VAL A 22 -24.93 -20.90 -22.28
N THR A 23 -25.72 -19.89 -21.92
CA THR A 23 -26.18 -18.83 -22.83
C THR A 23 -25.77 -17.49 -22.26
N VAL A 24 -25.57 -16.50 -23.13
CA VAL A 24 -25.38 -15.11 -22.76
C VAL A 24 -26.66 -14.32 -23.05
N PHE A 25 -27.04 -13.43 -22.15
CA PHE A 25 -28.24 -12.62 -22.31
C PHE A 25 -28.08 -11.24 -21.70
N GLY A 26 -28.77 -10.27 -22.28
CA GLY A 26 -28.57 -8.86 -21.96
C GLY A 26 -29.39 -7.95 -22.87
N ASP A 27 -29.01 -6.68 -22.92
CA ASP A 27 -29.76 -5.66 -23.69
C ASP A 27 -29.86 -6.00 -25.18
N PHE A 28 -28.80 -6.58 -25.77
CA PHE A 28 -28.73 -6.93 -27.19
C PHE A 28 -29.72 -8.02 -27.64
N ASN A 29 -30.31 -8.77 -26.71
CA ASN A 29 -31.28 -9.82 -27.03
C ASN A 29 -32.60 -9.70 -26.22
N GLU A 30 -32.88 -8.52 -25.70
CA GLU A 30 -34.06 -8.21 -24.88
C GLU A 30 -34.14 -9.08 -23.61
N TRP A 31 -32.99 -9.40 -23.00
CA TRP A 31 -32.88 -10.21 -21.79
C TRP A 31 -33.48 -11.62 -21.92
N ARG A 32 -33.54 -12.17 -23.13
CA ARG A 32 -33.98 -13.55 -23.37
C ARG A 32 -32.85 -14.53 -23.04
N ASN A 33 -32.99 -15.21 -21.91
CA ASN A 33 -31.95 -16.10 -21.37
C ASN A 33 -31.70 -17.40 -22.16
N ASP A 34 -32.43 -17.64 -23.25
CA ASP A 34 -32.28 -18.77 -24.16
C ASP A 34 -31.85 -18.35 -25.58
N ALA A 35 -31.57 -17.06 -25.82
CA ALA A 35 -31.38 -16.54 -27.17
C ALA A 35 -29.99 -16.83 -27.76
N ASP A 36 -28.91 -16.51 -27.05
CA ASP A 36 -27.54 -16.63 -27.57
C ASP A 36 -26.76 -17.72 -26.81
N ALA A 37 -26.84 -18.96 -27.31
CA ALA A 37 -26.12 -20.09 -26.76
C ALA A 37 -24.61 -20.04 -27.06
N LEU A 38 -23.80 -20.34 -26.05
CA LEU A 38 -22.35 -20.50 -26.20
C LEU A 38 -22.01 -21.95 -26.56
N GLU A 39 -20.98 -22.12 -27.37
CA GLU A 39 -20.43 -23.41 -27.75
C GLU A 39 -19.43 -23.91 -26.70
N ASN A 40 -19.57 -25.16 -26.28
CA ASN A 40 -18.60 -25.82 -25.40
C ASN A 40 -17.32 -26.16 -26.19
N GLU A 41 -16.17 -25.66 -25.73
CA GLU A 41 -14.88 -25.86 -26.39
C GLU A 41 -14.22 -27.23 -26.08
N GLY A 42 -14.87 -28.06 -25.26
CA GLY A 42 -14.42 -29.41 -24.89
C GLY A 42 -13.37 -29.46 -23.76
N ASN A 43 -12.99 -28.31 -23.21
CA ASN A 43 -12.01 -28.13 -22.13
C ASN A 43 -12.60 -27.36 -20.93
N GLY A 44 -13.93 -27.33 -20.81
CA GLY A 44 -14.66 -26.64 -19.75
C GLY A 44 -14.90 -25.15 -19.97
N PHE A 45 -14.40 -24.61 -21.08
CA PHE A 45 -14.70 -23.24 -21.51
C PHE A 45 -15.86 -23.23 -22.50
N TRP A 46 -16.60 -22.13 -22.48
CA TRP A 46 -17.73 -21.86 -23.35
C TRP A 46 -17.47 -20.56 -24.10
N TYR A 47 -17.72 -20.54 -25.41
CA TYR A 47 -17.44 -19.42 -26.30
C TYR A 47 -18.62 -19.08 -27.20
N GLY A 48 -18.86 -17.80 -27.46
CA GLY A 48 -19.80 -17.37 -28.47
C GLY A 48 -19.55 -15.93 -28.92
N PHE A 49 -19.91 -15.63 -30.17
CA PHE A 49 -19.88 -14.28 -30.72
C PHE A 49 -21.32 -13.80 -30.92
N VAL A 50 -21.66 -12.66 -30.34
CA VAL A 50 -22.98 -12.05 -30.48
C VAL A 50 -22.88 -10.81 -31.37
N GLU A 51 -23.48 -10.91 -32.57
CA GLU A 51 -23.54 -9.81 -33.53
C GLU A 51 -24.38 -8.66 -32.98
N GLY A 52 -23.88 -7.43 -33.10
CA GLY A 52 -24.58 -6.23 -32.61
C GLY A 52 -24.50 -5.98 -31.10
N ALA A 53 -23.90 -6.88 -30.32
CA ALA A 53 -23.56 -6.60 -28.92
C ALA A 53 -22.39 -5.60 -28.85
N VAL A 54 -22.59 -4.48 -28.13
CA VAL A 54 -21.66 -3.34 -28.10
C VAL A 54 -21.36 -2.89 -26.66
N ALA A 55 -20.25 -2.16 -26.49
CA ALA A 55 -19.89 -1.57 -25.20
C ALA A 55 -21.02 -0.70 -24.61
N GLY A 56 -21.16 -0.74 -23.28
CA GLY A 56 -22.20 -0.09 -22.49
C GLY A 56 -23.47 -0.91 -22.31
N GLN A 57 -23.64 -2.03 -23.01
CA GLN A 57 -24.78 -2.94 -22.79
C GLN A 57 -24.54 -3.85 -21.58
N GLU A 58 -25.60 -4.08 -20.81
CA GLU A 58 -25.61 -4.98 -19.68
C GLU A 58 -25.83 -6.45 -20.12
N TYR A 59 -25.22 -7.39 -19.40
CA TYR A 59 -25.32 -8.82 -19.67
C TYR A 59 -25.08 -9.71 -18.45
N LYS A 60 -25.53 -10.96 -18.55
CA LYS A 60 -25.24 -12.08 -17.64
C LYS A 60 -25.09 -13.39 -18.43
N TYR A 61 -24.53 -14.42 -17.79
CA TYR A 61 -24.60 -15.79 -18.27
C TYR A 61 -25.73 -16.54 -17.58
N GLN A 62 -26.52 -17.30 -18.34
CA GLN A 62 -27.43 -18.30 -17.78
C GLN A 62 -26.74 -19.65 -17.90
N ILE A 63 -26.46 -20.27 -16.75
CA ILE A 63 -25.74 -21.53 -16.67
C ILE A 63 -26.71 -22.61 -16.22
N THR A 64 -26.70 -23.75 -16.91
CA THR A 64 -27.51 -24.92 -16.57
C THR A 64 -26.59 -26.08 -16.18
N ASN A 65 -26.88 -26.73 -15.06
CA ASN A 65 -26.20 -27.93 -14.58
C ASN A 65 -27.24 -28.89 -13.99
N GLY A 66 -27.54 -29.96 -14.73
CA GLY A 66 -28.64 -30.87 -14.46
C GLY A 66 -30.00 -30.18 -14.52
N GLU A 67 -30.77 -30.30 -13.44
CA GLU A 67 -32.09 -29.65 -13.31
C GLU A 67 -31.99 -28.19 -12.83
N ASN A 68 -30.79 -27.73 -12.47
CA ASN A 68 -30.57 -26.38 -11.95
C ASN A 68 -30.21 -25.43 -13.08
N SER A 69 -30.76 -24.22 -13.04
CA SER A 69 -30.37 -23.13 -13.93
C SER A 69 -30.35 -21.82 -13.16
N PHE A 70 -29.29 -21.03 -13.31
CA PHE A 70 -29.08 -19.78 -12.57
C PHE A 70 -28.36 -18.76 -13.44
N ALA A 71 -28.64 -17.48 -13.18
CA ALA A 71 -27.95 -16.37 -13.81
C ALA A 71 -26.71 -15.99 -13.00
N ARG A 72 -25.60 -15.72 -13.67
CA ARG A 72 -24.33 -15.29 -13.08
C ARG A 72 -23.77 -14.07 -13.80
N VAL A 73 -23.20 -13.15 -13.02
CA VAL A 73 -22.29 -12.13 -13.54
C VAL A 73 -21.01 -12.80 -14.05
N ASP A 74 -20.44 -12.26 -15.12
CA ASP A 74 -19.20 -12.74 -15.70
C ASP A 74 -18.03 -12.59 -14.71
N PRO A 75 -17.29 -13.67 -14.37
CA PRO A 75 -16.09 -13.59 -13.53
C PRO A 75 -15.04 -12.60 -14.04
N TYR A 76 -14.99 -12.39 -15.36
CA TYR A 76 -14.08 -11.47 -16.05
C TYR A 76 -14.79 -10.16 -16.49
N ALA A 77 -15.94 -9.82 -15.90
CA ALA A 77 -16.60 -8.53 -16.12
C ALA A 77 -15.62 -7.39 -15.81
N ARG A 78 -15.35 -6.54 -16.81
CA ARG A 78 -14.46 -5.36 -16.65
C ARG A 78 -15.17 -4.15 -16.05
N GLN A 79 -16.49 -4.21 -16.06
CA GLN A 79 -17.38 -3.25 -15.45
C GLN A 79 -18.64 -3.99 -15.03
N VAL A 80 -19.18 -3.61 -13.88
CA VAL A 80 -20.49 -4.05 -13.41
C VAL A 80 -21.33 -2.83 -13.06
N THR A 81 -22.65 -3.00 -12.95
CA THR A 81 -23.53 -1.92 -12.47
C THR A 81 -23.44 -1.71 -10.96
N ASN A 82 -23.12 -2.77 -10.22
CA ASN A 82 -22.73 -2.85 -8.82
C ASN A 82 -22.46 -4.34 -8.47
N SER A 83 -22.06 -4.63 -7.23
CA SER A 83 -21.76 -5.96 -6.70
C SER A 83 -22.81 -7.05 -6.96
N VAL A 84 -24.11 -6.72 -6.89
CA VAL A 84 -25.25 -7.66 -7.12
C VAL A 84 -25.91 -7.49 -8.49
N GLY A 85 -25.35 -6.60 -9.29
CA GLY A 85 -25.90 -6.10 -10.53
C GLY A 85 -25.61 -6.98 -11.73
N ASN A 86 -25.41 -6.35 -12.88
CA ASN A 86 -25.11 -7.02 -14.15
C ASN A 86 -23.68 -6.71 -14.60
N GLY A 87 -23.09 -7.60 -15.41
CA GLY A 87 -21.88 -7.28 -16.13
C GLY A 87 -22.18 -6.25 -17.21
N VAL A 88 -21.23 -5.37 -17.51
CA VAL A 88 -21.34 -4.38 -18.58
C VAL A 88 -20.23 -4.66 -19.58
N ILE A 89 -20.58 -4.72 -20.87
CA ILE A 89 -19.59 -4.84 -21.94
C ILE A 89 -18.76 -3.57 -21.93
N TYR A 90 -17.46 -3.68 -21.69
CA TYR A 90 -16.57 -2.53 -21.59
C TYR A 90 -15.39 -2.66 -22.57
N ASP A 91 -15.06 -1.56 -23.25
CA ASP A 91 -13.97 -1.49 -24.21
C ASP A 91 -12.83 -0.66 -23.63
N HIS A 92 -11.74 -1.32 -23.21
CA HIS A 92 -10.56 -0.60 -22.72
C HIS A 92 -9.94 0.33 -23.78
N GLY A 93 -10.08 -0.01 -25.06
CA GLY A 93 -9.51 0.75 -26.19
C GLY A 93 -10.26 2.04 -26.52
N ALA A 94 -11.45 2.25 -25.94
CA ALA A 94 -12.21 3.49 -26.11
C ALA A 94 -11.65 4.65 -25.28
N TYR A 95 -10.88 4.36 -24.22
CA TYR A 95 -10.28 5.38 -23.35
C TYR A 95 -9.00 5.96 -23.96
N ASP A 96 -8.88 7.29 -24.00
CA ASP A 96 -7.68 7.98 -24.47
C ASP A 96 -6.70 8.27 -23.32
N TRP A 97 -5.57 7.55 -23.33
CA TRP A 97 -4.47 7.74 -22.41
C TRP A 97 -3.65 9.00 -22.70
N GLU A 98 -3.86 9.68 -23.83
CA GLU A 98 -3.16 10.91 -24.20
C GLU A 98 -1.62 10.77 -24.19
N GLY A 99 -1.13 9.57 -24.51
CA GLY A 99 0.28 9.23 -24.52
C GLY A 99 0.90 8.97 -23.13
N ASP A 100 0.07 8.82 -22.10
CA ASP A 100 0.50 8.44 -20.77
C ASP A 100 1.30 7.13 -20.77
N SER A 101 2.36 7.11 -19.98
CA SER A 101 3.20 5.93 -19.77
C SER A 101 3.64 5.91 -18.31
N ALA A 102 3.32 4.82 -17.64
CA ALA A 102 3.64 4.64 -16.25
C ALA A 102 5.15 4.60 -15.99
N ASN A 103 5.58 5.30 -14.95
CA ASN A 103 6.97 5.62 -14.65
C ASN A 103 7.22 5.53 -13.14
N CYS A 104 7.41 4.31 -12.64
CA CYS A 104 7.75 4.07 -11.24
C CYS A 104 9.15 4.62 -10.94
N PRO A 105 9.33 5.47 -9.92
CA PRO A 105 10.65 5.83 -9.43
C PRO A 105 11.46 4.60 -9.03
N PRO A 106 12.80 4.67 -9.05
CA PRO A 106 13.63 3.62 -8.49
C PRO A 106 13.21 3.30 -7.05
N HIS A 107 13.12 2.02 -6.67
CA HIS A 107 12.52 1.64 -5.38
C HIS A 107 13.19 2.30 -4.15
N HIS A 108 14.51 2.50 -4.21
CA HIS A 108 15.29 3.18 -3.16
C HIS A 108 14.99 4.68 -2.99
N GLU A 109 14.31 5.28 -3.96
CA GLU A 109 13.86 6.67 -3.98
C GLU A 109 12.32 6.76 -3.94
N LEU A 110 11.61 5.71 -3.52
CA LEU A 110 10.16 5.78 -3.30
C LEU A 110 9.84 6.37 -1.92
N VAL A 111 8.78 7.18 -1.87
CA VAL A 111 8.03 7.54 -0.67
C VAL A 111 6.54 7.41 -0.99
N ILE A 112 5.90 6.47 -0.30
CA ILE A 112 4.53 6.03 -0.57
C ILE A 112 3.54 6.80 0.33
N TYR A 113 2.43 7.21 -0.25
CA TYR A 113 1.25 7.70 0.48
C TYR A 113 0.10 6.70 0.31
N GLU A 114 -0.25 5.99 1.37
CA GLU A 114 -1.36 5.05 1.39
C GLU A 114 -2.69 5.81 1.56
N MET A 115 -3.67 5.51 0.69
CA MET A 115 -4.94 6.23 0.64
C MET A 115 -6.16 5.34 0.36
N HIS A 116 -7.28 5.74 0.95
CA HIS A 116 -8.60 5.16 0.73
C HIS A 116 -9.48 6.14 -0.05
N ILE A 117 -9.90 5.79 -1.28
CA ILE A 117 -10.67 6.72 -2.14
C ILE A 117 -11.93 7.24 -1.45
N GLY A 118 -12.69 6.35 -0.80
CA GLY A 118 -13.97 6.69 -0.18
C GLY A 118 -13.87 7.74 0.94
N SER A 119 -12.75 7.81 1.66
CA SER A 119 -12.57 8.75 2.78
C SER A 119 -11.49 9.82 2.55
N PHE A 120 -10.64 9.67 1.54
CA PHE A 120 -9.62 10.66 1.21
C PHE A 120 -10.23 11.94 0.65
N GLY A 121 -11.04 11.83 -0.41
CA GLY A 121 -11.64 12.99 -1.09
C GLY A 121 -13.04 13.37 -0.63
N GLY A 122 -13.68 12.53 0.20
CA GLY A 122 -15.12 12.59 0.52
C GLY A 122 -15.64 13.97 0.93
N GLN A 123 -16.91 14.22 0.63
CA GLN A 123 -17.60 15.45 1.05
C GLN A 123 -17.65 15.53 2.58
N ASP A 124 -17.67 16.74 3.16
CA ASP A 124 -17.53 17.03 4.61
C ASP A 124 -18.63 16.43 5.54
N SER A 125 -19.36 15.41 5.11
CA SER A 125 -20.38 14.71 5.89
C SER A 125 -20.07 13.22 6.05
N GLU A 126 -20.13 12.76 7.32
CA GLU A 126 -20.09 11.35 7.71
C GLU A 126 -21.13 10.52 6.92
N GLY A 127 -20.72 9.35 6.45
CA GLY A 127 -21.52 8.45 5.63
C GLY A 127 -21.61 8.83 4.15
N SER A 128 -20.84 9.82 3.69
CA SER A 128 -20.65 10.06 2.25
C SER A 128 -19.52 9.20 1.69
N VAL A 129 -19.67 8.78 0.45
CA VAL A 129 -18.67 8.00 -0.29
C VAL A 129 -17.91 8.97 -1.19
N GLY A 130 -16.60 9.10 -0.99
CA GLY A 130 -15.71 9.84 -1.88
C GLY A 130 -15.50 9.13 -3.22
N HIS A 131 -15.24 9.90 -4.27
CA HIS A 131 -15.02 9.40 -5.62
C HIS A 131 -13.59 9.68 -6.09
N LEU A 132 -13.20 9.06 -7.19
CA LEU A 132 -11.88 9.27 -7.80
C LEU A 132 -11.65 10.73 -8.22
N ASP A 133 -12.68 11.44 -8.69
CA ASP A 133 -12.58 12.88 -9.01
C ASP A 133 -12.26 13.73 -7.76
N ASP A 134 -12.79 13.34 -6.60
CA ASP A 134 -12.50 14.02 -5.34
C ASP A 134 -11.03 13.80 -4.92
N ALA A 135 -10.51 12.58 -5.13
CA ALA A 135 -9.10 12.28 -4.91
C ALA A 135 -8.18 13.04 -5.89
N ILE A 136 -8.56 13.13 -7.18
CA ILE A 136 -7.84 13.92 -8.20
C ILE A 136 -7.72 15.38 -7.75
N ALA A 137 -8.79 15.97 -7.21
CA ALA A 137 -8.81 17.36 -6.75
C ALA A 137 -7.84 17.64 -5.58
N ARG A 138 -7.34 16.58 -4.92
CA ARG A 138 -6.39 16.65 -3.80
C ARG A 138 -4.97 16.21 -4.16
N LEU A 139 -4.70 15.77 -5.40
CA LEU A 139 -3.36 15.33 -5.79
C LEU A 139 -2.29 16.43 -5.68
N ASP A 140 -2.66 17.69 -5.89
CA ASP A 140 -1.72 18.81 -5.75
C ASP A 140 -1.17 18.92 -4.31
N HIS A 141 -1.97 18.56 -3.29
CA HIS A 141 -1.49 18.47 -1.90
C HIS A 141 -0.42 17.38 -1.75
N LEU A 142 -0.59 16.23 -2.40
CA LEU A 142 0.41 15.15 -2.34
C LEU A 142 1.72 15.55 -3.06
N VAL A 143 1.61 16.28 -4.17
CA VAL A 143 2.76 16.85 -4.87
C VAL A 143 3.50 17.85 -3.98
N ASP A 144 2.78 18.74 -3.31
CA ASP A 144 3.35 19.73 -2.38
C ASP A 144 3.95 19.07 -1.12
N LEU A 145 3.33 18.00 -0.63
CA LEU A 145 3.88 17.14 0.42
C LEU A 145 5.16 16.46 -0.03
N GLY A 146 5.31 16.19 -1.32
CA GLY A 146 6.54 15.69 -1.92
C GLY A 146 6.65 14.18 -2.04
N VAL A 147 5.59 13.43 -1.72
CA VAL A 147 5.52 11.98 -2.01
C VAL A 147 5.61 11.75 -3.52
N ASN A 148 6.06 10.57 -3.95
CA ASN A 148 6.19 10.25 -5.37
C ASN A 148 5.51 8.94 -5.78
N ALA A 149 4.80 8.31 -4.84
CA ALA A 149 3.90 7.20 -5.11
C ALA A 149 2.66 7.30 -4.21
N VAL A 150 1.52 6.87 -4.74
CA VAL A 150 0.30 6.60 -3.98
C VAL A 150 0.06 5.10 -3.96
N GLU A 151 -0.24 4.54 -2.79
CA GLU A 151 -0.75 3.18 -2.65
C GLU A 151 -2.26 3.27 -2.40
N VAL A 152 -3.04 2.85 -3.39
CA VAL A 152 -4.50 2.92 -3.33
C VAL A 152 -5.02 1.62 -2.77
N MET A 153 -5.76 1.70 -1.67
CA MET A 153 -6.50 0.56 -1.09
C MET A 153 -7.38 -0.13 -2.16
N PRO A 154 -7.85 -1.38 -1.94
CA PRO A 154 -8.43 -2.19 -3.02
C PRO A 154 -9.56 -1.50 -3.78
N MET A 155 -9.41 -1.47 -5.11
CA MET A 155 -10.34 -0.82 -6.05
C MET A 155 -11.26 -1.79 -6.80
N ALA A 156 -11.13 -3.09 -6.53
CA ALA A 156 -12.04 -4.09 -7.08
C ALA A 156 -13.46 -3.90 -6.52
N GLU A 157 -14.48 -4.15 -7.34
CA GLU A 157 -15.87 -4.06 -6.91
C GLU A 157 -16.13 -4.94 -5.67
N PHE A 158 -16.72 -4.36 -4.63
CA PHE A 158 -17.01 -5.03 -3.36
C PHE A 158 -18.48 -4.93 -2.98
N ALA A 159 -18.90 -5.67 -1.95
CA ALA A 159 -20.29 -5.67 -1.51
C ALA A 159 -20.72 -4.34 -0.88
N GLY A 160 -21.77 -3.71 -1.43
CA GLY A 160 -22.26 -2.40 -1.01
C GLY A 160 -21.38 -1.24 -1.50
N ASP A 161 -21.76 -0.01 -1.15
CA ASP A 161 -21.10 1.19 -1.70
C ASP A 161 -19.98 1.74 -0.79
N MET A 162 -19.75 1.12 0.36
CA MET A 162 -18.80 1.59 1.38
C MET A 162 -18.12 0.40 2.05
N SER A 163 -16.82 0.29 1.81
CA SER A 163 -15.93 -0.73 2.34
C SER A 163 -14.49 -0.24 2.20
N TRP A 164 -13.57 -0.84 2.95
CA TRP A 164 -12.12 -0.71 2.72
C TRP A 164 -11.68 -1.41 1.42
N GLY A 165 -12.55 -2.24 0.83
CA GLY A 165 -12.32 -2.94 -0.43
C GLY A 165 -11.73 -4.36 -0.29
N TYR A 166 -11.37 -4.79 0.93
CA TYR A 166 -10.77 -6.12 1.15
C TYR A 166 -11.73 -7.31 0.97
N ASN A 167 -13.00 -7.06 0.68
CA ASN A 167 -14.04 -8.05 0.45
C ASN A 167 -14.52 -8.08 -1.03
N PRO A 168 -13.63 -8.30 -2.02
CA PRO A 168 -13.97 -8.10 -3.42
C PRO A 168 -15.01 -9.12 -3.91
N ALA A 169 -16.05 -8.61 -4.57
CA ALA A 169 -17.08 -9.39 -5.25
C ALA A 169 -16.68 -9.70 -6.71
N HIS A 170 -16.14 -8.71 -7.43
CA HIS A 170 -15.71 -8.84 -8.84
C HIS A 170 -14.33 -8.23 -9.06
N ILE A 171 -13.26 -9.03 -8.93
CA ILE A 171 -11.88 -8.52 -8.95
C ILE A 171 -11.48 -7.81 -10.26
N PHE A 172 -12.18 -8.09 -11.36
CA PHE A 172 -11.91 -7.51 -12.69
C PHE A 172 -12.61 -6.18 -12.97
N ALA A 173 -13.58 -5.79 -12.14
CA ALA A 173 -14.30 -4.52 -12.26
C ALA A 173 -13.77 -3.54 -11.21
N VAL A 174 -13.56 -2.29 -11.62
CA VAL A 174 -13.29 -1.19 -10.68
C VAL A 174 -14.59 -0.79 -10.00
N GLU A 175 -14.53 -0.54 -8.70
CA GLU A 175 -15.66 -0.17 -7.85
C GLU A 175 -16.54 0.92 -8.47
N SER A 176 -17.79 0.56 -8.71
CA SER A 176 -18.80 1.38 -9.34
C SER A 176 -19.15 2.61 -8.51
N ALA A 177 -19.19 2.50 -7.18
CA ALA A 177 -19.42 3.62 -6.27
C ALA A 177 -18.31 4.69 -6.35
N TYR A 178 -17.08 4.31 -6.72
CA TYR A 178 -15.97 5.25 -6.90
C TYR A 178 -15.90 5.88 -8.30
N GLY A 179 -16.76 5.44 -9.23
CA GLY A 179 -16.87 5.95 -10.60
C GLY A 179 -16.49 4.95 -11.69
N GLY A 180 -16.03 3.75 -11.33
CA GLY A 180 -15.73 2.68 -12.29
C GLY A 180 -14.46 2.89 -13.12
N PRO A 181 -14.30 2.12 -14.22
CA PRO A 181 -13.00 1.92 -14.87
C PRO A 181 -12.41 3.18 -15.51
N ASP A 182 -13.23 4.00 -16.19
CA ASP A 182 -12.73 5.23 -16.84
C ASP A 182 -12.33 6.31 -15.82
N ALA A 183 -13.03 6.40 -14.69
CA ALA A 183 -12.64 7.29 -13.60
C ALA A 183 -11.28 6.87 -13.03
N TYR A 184 -11.04 5.58 -12.87
CA TYR A 184 -9.76 5.09 -12.34
C TYR A 184 -8.61 5.28 -13.32
N LYS A 185 -8.82 5.05 -14.62
CA LYS A 185 -7.84 5.42 -15.64
C LYS A 185 -7.54 6.93 -15.65
N THR A 186 -8.55 7.76 -15.38
CA THR A 186 -8.38 9.21 -15.26
C THR A 186 -7.53 9.56 -14.04
N PHE A 187 -7.82 8.96 -12.89
CA PHE A 187 -7.01 9.11 -11.68
C PHE A 187 -5.55 8.73 -11.91
N VAL A 188 -5.29 7.54 -12.48
CA VAL A 188 -3.92 7.08 -12.77
C VAL A 188 -3.20 8.03 -13.74
N LYS A 189 -3.87 8.45 -14.82
CA LYS A 189 -3.33 9.44 -15.77
C LYS A 189 -3.00 10.77 -15.08
N GLU A 190 -3.83 11.25 -14.16
CA GLU A 190 -3.61 12.49 -13.42
C GLU A 190 -2.50 12.38 -12.36
N CYS A 191 -2.31 11.20 -11.76
CA CYS A 191 -1.15 10.88 -10.93
C CYS A 191 0.15 10.95 -11.75
N HIS A 192 0.22 10.24 -12.88
CA HIS A 192 1.41 10.24 -13.74
C HIS A 192 1.77 11.63 -14.27
N ARG A 193 0.77 12.44 -14.65
CA ARG A 193 0.97 13.85 -15.05
C ARG A 193 1.65 14.69 -13.98
N ARG A 194 1.49 14.31 -12.72
CA ARG A 194 2.09 14.95 -11.54
C ARG A 194 3.38 14.28 -11.06
N GLY A 195 3.83 13.22 -11.75
CA GLY A 195 5.00 12.44 -11.35
C GLY A 195 4.76 11.53 -10.16
N LEU A 196 3.49 11.19 -9.87
CA LEU A 196 3.11 10.22 -8.84
C LEU A 196 2.92 8.85 -9.48
N ALA A 197 3.66 7.86 -8.99
CA ALA A 197 3.40 6.45 -9.31
C ALA A 197 2.15 5.94 -8.59
N VAL A 198 1.46 4.94 -9.16
CA VAL A 198 0.28 4.31 -8.54
C VAL A 198 0.56 2.85 -8.22
N ILE A 199 0.48 2.48 -6.95
CA ILE A 199 0.53 1.10 -6.47
C ILE A 199 -0.90 0.69 -6.12
N GLN A 200 -1.42 -0.38 -6.72
CA GLN A 200 -2.75 -0.88 -6.43
C GLN A 200 -2.69 -2.02 -5.42
N ASP A 201 -3.41 -1.89 -4.31
CA ASP A 201 -3.61 -3.00 -3.38
C ASP A 201 -4.58 -4.03 -3.98
N VAL A 202 -4.24 -5.31 -3.88
CA VAL A 202 -5.02 -6.43 -4.44
C VAL A 202 -5.17 -7.57 -3.43
N VAL A 203 -6.35 -8.16 -3.42
CA VAL A 203 -6.70 -9.26 -2.51
C VAL A 203 -6.80 -10.56 -3.30
N TYR A 204 -5.93 -11.51 -3.00
CA TYR A 204 -5.96 -12.86 -3.59
C TYR A 204 -6.03 -13.98 -2.56
N ASN A 205 -6.00 -13.64 -1.27
CA ASN A 205 -6.05 -14.61 -0.18
C ASN A 205 -7.49 -15.09 0.13
N HIS A 206 -8.50 -14.28 -0.22
CA HIS A 206 -9.93 -14.61 -0.18
C HIS A 206 -10.73 -13.70 -1.14
N PHE A 207 -11.98 -14.06 -1.45
CA PHE A 207 -12.94 -13.18 -2.13
C PHE A 207 -14.28 -13.11 -1.36
N GLY A 208 -15.09 -12.08 -1.57
CA GLY A 208 -16.34 -11.88 -0.84
C GLY A 208 -16.12 -11.68 0.67
N PRO A 209 -16.96 -12.26 1.57
CA PRO A 209 -17.87 -13.38 1.33
C PRO A 209 -19.27 -12.96 0.86
N SER A 210 -19.58 -11.66 0.86
CA SER A 210 -20.87 -11.13 0.42
C SER A 210 -20.86 -10.82 -1.07
N ASP A 211 -22.04 -10.82 -1.70
CA ASP A 211 -22.26 -10.51 -3.12
C ASP A 211 -21.39 -11.32 -4.10
N LEU A 212 -21.04 -12.55 -3.70
CA LEU A 212 -20.06 -13.38 -4.40
C LEU A 212 -20.72 -14.34 -5.39
N ASP A 213 -20.98 -13.88 -6.61
CA ASP A 213 -21.58 -14.72 -7.67
C ASP A 213 -20.65 -15.86 -8.15
N LEU A 214 -19.35 -15.76 -7.84
CA LEU A 214 -18.37 -16.84 -8.00
C LEU A 214 -18.69 -18.07 -7.12
N TRP A 215 -19.45 -17.89 -6.04
CA TRP A 215 -19.80 -18.99 -5.14
C TRP A 215 -20.70 -19.99 -5.87
N THR A 216 -20.23 -21.22 -6.03
CA THR A 216 -20.90 -22.27 -6.81
C THR A 216 -21.23 -21.81 -8.23
N PHE A 217 -20.26 -21.15 -8.86
CA PHE A 217 -20.43 -20.43 -10.12
C PHE A 217 -21.17 -21.24 -11.20
N ASP A 218 -20.74 -22.48 -11.45
CA ASP A 218 -21.35 -23.39 -12.44
C ASP A 218 -22.24 -24.48 -11.82
N GLY A 219 -22.62 -24.31 -10.55
CA GLY A 219 -23.49 -25.20 -9.80
C GLY A 219 -22.80 -26.44 -9.22
N TRP A 220 -21.55 -26.74 -9.60
CA TRP A 220 -20.78 -27.78 -8.95
C TRP A 220 -20.17 -27.28 -7.64
N SER A 221 -20.23 -28.13 -6.61
CA SER A 221 -19.52 -27.95 -5.34
C SER A 221 -19.35 -29.28 -4.61
N GLU A 222 -18.37 -29.33 -3.72
CA GLU A 222 -18.18 -30.41 -2.76
C GLU A 222 -18.20 -29.85 -1.33
N ASN A 223 -18.63 -30.68 -0.37
CA ASN A 223 -18.66 -30.35 1.06
C ASN A 223 -19.42 -29.06 1.42
N GLY A 224 -20.33 -28.60 0.55
CA GLY A 224 -21.08 -27.36 0.73
C GLY A 224 -20.24 -26.09 0.59
N LYS A 225 -19.11 -26.15 -0.13
CA LYS A 225 -18.16 -25.06 -0.33
C LYS A 225 -18.36 -24.36 -1.70
N GLY A 226 -17.44 -23.47 -2.05
CA GLY A 226 -17.60 -22.50 -3.13
C GLY A 226 -17.50 -23.02 -4.56
N GLY A 227 -17.26 -24.32 -4.78
CA GLY A 227 -17.26 -24.87 -6.14
C GLY A 227 -15.98 -24.58 -6.91
N ILE A 228 -16.08 -24.30 -8.21
CA ILE A 228 -14.93 -24.40 -9.13
C ILE A 228 -13.79 -23.41 -8.88
N TYR A 229 -14.07 -22.26 -8.25
CA TYR A 229 -13.09 -21.21 -7.98
C TYR A 229 -12.40 -21.33 -6.61
N PHE A 230 -12.96 -22.09 -5.68
CA PHE A 230 -12.55 -22.11 -4.27
C PHE A 230 -12.13 -23.51 -3.85
N TYR A 231 -11.31 -23.60 -2.80
CA TYR A 231 -11.08 -24.90 -2.17
C TYR A 231 -12.42 -25.48 -1.69
N ASN A 232 -12.60 -26.80 -1.82
CA ASN A 232 -13.80 -27.49 -1.35
C ASN A 232 -13.52 -28.37 -0.12
N ASP A 233 -12.43 -28.07 0.60
CA ASP A 233 -12.02 -28.68 1.85
C ASP A 233 -11.68 -27.62 2.91
N ASP A 234 -10.98 -28.00 3.97
CA ASP A 234 -10.58 -27.11 5.06
C ASP A 234 -9.69 -25.95 4.59
N ARG A 235 -8.92 -26.12 3.50
CA ARG A 235 -8.12 -25.04 2.91
C ARG A 235 -8.95 -23.87 2.38
N SER A 236 -10.28 -23.96 2.34
CA SER A 236 -11.14 -22.80 2.05
C SER A 236 -11.14 -21.75 3.15
N GLU A 237 -10.83 -22.14 4.40
CA GLU A 237 -11.01 -21.31 5.59
C GLU A 237 -9.94 -20.21 5.71
N THR A 238 -10.42 -18.99 5.88
CA THR A 238 -9.67 -17.77 6.22
C THR A 238 -10.38 -17.02 7.35
N PRO A 239 -9.74 -16.04 8.02
CA PRO A 239 -10.42 -15.18 8.99
C PRO A 239 -11.65 -14.45 8.44
N TRP A 240 -11.75 -14.27 7.12
CA TRP A 240 -12.83 -13.54 6.44
C TRP A 240 -13.90 -14.45 5.81
N GLY A 241 -13.73 -15.78 5.87
CA GLY A 241 -14.71 -16.74 5.39
C GLY A 241 -14.10 -17.95 4.68
N ASP A 242 -14.97 -18.87 4.27
CA ASP A 242 -14.64 -20.10 3.53
C ASP A 242 -14.44 -19.84 2.03
N THR A 243 -13.77 -18.75 1.68
CA THR A 243 -13.70 -18.19 0.32
C THR A 243 -12.27 -18.05 -0.21
N ARG A 244 -11.32 -18.87 0.29
CA ARG A 244 -9.98 -18.94 -0.31
C ARG A 244 -10.03 -19.54 -1.72
N PRO A 245 -9.48 -18.87 -2.75
CA PRO A 245 -9.39 -19.42 -4.10
C PRO A 245 -8.57 -20.72 -4.14
N ASP A 246 -8.94 -21.67 -4.99
CA ASP A 246 -8.22 -22.94 -5.15
C ASP A 246 -6.95 -22.76 -5.97
N TYR A 247 -5.83 -22.48 -5.31
CA TYR A 247 -4.53 -22.28 -5.99
C TYR A 247 -3.99 -23.57 -6.64
N GLY A 248 -4.59 -24.73 -6.36
CA GLY A 248 -4.26 -26.01 -6.98
C GLY A 248 -4.83 -26.16 -8.39
N ARG A 249 -5.80 -25.32 -8.80
CA ARG A 249 -6.42 -25.35 -10.13
C ARG A 249 -5.76 -24.36 -11.09
N GLY A 250 -5.32 -24.84 -12.25
CA GLY A 250 -4.64 -24.02 -13.25
C GLY A 250 -5.47 -22.82 -13.73
N GLU A 251 -6.77 -23.00 -13.88
CA GLU A 251 -7.72 -21.97 -14.33
C GLU A 251 -7.91 -20.87 -13.28
N VAL A 252 -7.96 -21.22 -11.99
CA VAL A 252 -8.05 -20.25 -10.87
C VAL A 252 -6.75 -19.47 -10.73
N ARG A 253 -5.60 -20.14 -10.85
CA ARG A 253 -4.29 -19.46 -10.89
C ARG A 253 -4.23 -18.47 -12.05
N THR A 254 -4.68 -18.88 -13.24
CA THR A 254 -4.70 -18.02 -14.44
C THR A 254 -5.66 -16.85 -14.24
N PHE A 255 -6.82 -17.07 -13.61
CA PHE A 255 -7.77 -16.01 -13.24
C PHE A 255 -7.13 -14.93 -12.35
N ILE A 256 -6.42 -15.34 -11.29
CA ILE A 256 -5.71 -14.42 -10.40
C ILE A 256 -4.59 -13.69 -11.14
N ARG A 257 -3.80 -14.40 -11.95
CA ARG A 257 -2.73 -13.78 -12.75
C ARG A 257 -3.25 -12.79 -13.77
N ASP A 258 -4.30 -13.14 -14.50
CA ASP A 258 -4.91 -12.25 -15.48
C ASP A 258 -5.43 -10.97 -14.84
N ASN A 259 -5.87 -11.04 -13.57
CA ASN A 259 -6.22 -9.87 -12.77
C ASN A 259 -4.99 -9.04 -12.39
N ALA A 260 -3.95 -9.68 -11.85
CA ALA A 260 -2.72 -8.97 -11.48
C ALA A 260 -2.11 -8.21 -12.67
N LEU A 261 -2.08 -8.84 -13.85
CA LEU A 261 -1.55 -8.20 -15.06
C LEU A 261 -2.52 -7.18 -15.68
N MET A 262 -3.83 -7.27 -15.40
CA MET A 262 -4.82 -6.28 -15.86
C MET A 262 -4.49 -4.89 -15.34
N TRP A 263 -4.15 -4.76 -14.06
CA TRP A 263 -3.87 -3.46 -13.45
C TRP A 263 -2.72 -2.73 -14.18
N MET A 264 -1.66 -3.44 -14.54
CA MET A 264 -0.51 -2.85 -15.25
C MET A 264 -0.79 -2.66 -16.74
N ARG A 265 -1.45 -3.64 -17.39
CA ARG A 265 -1.71 -3.62 -18.82
C ARG A 265 -2.77 -2.60 -19.22
N ASP A 266 -3.88 -2.60 -18.49
CA ASP A 266 -5.13 -1.96 -18.90
C ASP A 266 -5.42 -0.68 -18.12
N TYR A 267 -4.82 -0.53 -16.93
CA TYR A 267 -4.93 0.65 -16.06
C TYR A 267 -3.60 1.35 -15.80
N HIS A 268 -2.50 0.87 -16.38
CA HIS A 268 -1.16 1.47 -16.29
C HIS A 268 -0.63 1.64 -14.86
N VAL A 269 -1.04 0.84 -13.86
CA VAL A 269 -0.47 1.00 -12.51
C VAL A 269 1.03 0.66 -12.48
N ASP A 270 1.76 1.27 -11.55
CA ASP A 270 3.21 1.16 -11.37
C ASP A 270 3.65 0.02 -10.45
N GLY A 271 2.71 -0.59 -9.73
CA GLY A 271 2.99 -1.75 -8.89
C GLY A 271 1.74 -2.31 -8.24
N LEU A 272 1.92 -3.43 -7.52
CA LEU A 272 0.88 -4.02 -6.70
C LEU A 272 1.38 -4.24 -5.27
N ARG A 273 0.47 -4.07 -4.31
CA ARG A 273 0.62 -4.59 -2.95
C ARG A 273 -0.34 -5.76 -2.79
N LEU A 274 0.15 -6.91 -2.35
CA LEU A 274 -0.67 -8.11 -2.13
C LEU A 274 -1.01 -8.22 -0.65
N ASP A 275 -2.31 -8.16 -0.38
CA ASP A 275 -2.88 -8.28 0.95
C ASP A 275 -2.68 -9.67 1.57
N MET A 276 -2.28 -9.67 2.84
CA MET A 276 -2.19 -10.82 3.74
C MET A 276 -1.70 -12.10 3.06
N VAL A 277 -0.50 -12.05 2.49
CA VAL A 277 0.12 -13.20 1.80
C VAL A 277 0.28 -14.45 2.69
N PRO A 278 0.39 -14.39 4.03
CA PRO A 278 0.37 -15.59 4.88
C PRO A 278 -0.87 -16.45 4.69
N HIS A 279 -2.02 -15.86 4.32
CA HIS A 279 -3.25 -16.59 4.03
C HIS A 279 -3.29 -17.16 2.60
N MET A 280 -2.28 -16.89 1.77
CA MET A 280 -2.05 -17.58 0.50
C MET A 280 -1.16 -18.81 0.69
N TYR A 281 -0.06 -18.69 1.44
CA TYR A 281 0.94 -19.77 1.55
C TYR A 281 0.85 -20.61 2.83
N THR A 282 -0.06 -20.29 3.76
CA THR A 282 -0.31 -21.12 4.95
C THR A 282 -1.79 -21.37 5.22
N HIS A 283 -2.07 -22.51 5.84
CA HIS A 283 -3.37 -22.85 6.41
C HIS A 283 -3.19 -23.67 7.69
N GLN A 284 -3.74 -23.18 8.81
CA GLN A 284 -3.60 -23.81 10.14
C GLN A 284 -2.14 -24.13 10.51
N GLY A 285 -1.21 -23.26 10.12
CA GLY A 285 0.24 -23.43 10.36
C GLY A 285 0.94 -24.40 9.39
N ASN A 286 0.22 -25.03 8.46
CA ASN A 286 0.80 -25.84 7.40
C ASN A 286 1.04 -25.01 6.15
N TYR A 287 2.09 -25.35 5.40
CA TYR A 287 2.45 -24.67 4.17
C TYR A 287 1.59 -25.14 2.99
N LEU A 288 1.25 -24.20 2.08
CA LEU A 288 0.54 -24.44 0.84
C LEU A 288 1.47 -24.19 -0.35
N ASP A 289 2.06 -25.25 -0.89
CA ASP A 289 2.99 -25.20 -2.02
C ASP A 289 2.36 -24.50 -3.25
N GLU A 290 1.07 -24.75 -3.47
CA GLU A 290 0.33 -24.14 -4.57
C GLU A 290 0.15 -22.62 -4.39
N GLY A 291 0.01 -22.14 -3.16
CA GLY A 291 -0.06 -20.71 -2.86
C GLY A 291 1.29 -20.02 -3.06
N TRP A 292 2.36 -20.63 -2.53
CA TRP A 292 3.72 -20.10 -2.73
C TRP A 292 4.12 -20.03 -4.19
N SER A 293 3.91 -21.11 -4.93
CA SER A 293 4.22 -21.14 -6.36
C SER A 293 3.34 -20.18 -7.18
N LEU A 294 2.13 -19.85 -6.72
CA LEU A 294 1.30 -18.80 -7.34
C LEU A 294 1.93 -17.44 -7.12
N MET A 295 2.28 -17.08 -5.89
CA MET A 295 2.94 -15.80 -5.60
C MET A 295 4.21 -15.64 -6.42
N ARG A 296 5.06 -16.68 -6.48
CA ARG A 296 6.26 -16.65 -7.31
C ARG A 296 5.95 -16.47 -8.80
N TRP A 297 4.91 -17.13 -9.30
CA TRP A 297 4.51 -16.98 -10.70
C TRP A 297 3.99 -15.58 -11.01
N LEU A 298 3.32 -14.91 -10.06
CA LEU A 298 2.89 -13.52 -10.20
C LEU A 298 4.08 -12.57 -10.27
N THR A 299 5.02 -12.66 -9.31
CA THR A 299 6.20 -11.80 -9.28
C THR A 299 7.10 -11.98 -10.51
N ASP A 300 7.32 -13.22 -10.96
CA ASP A 300 8.06 -13.50 -12.20
C ASP A 300 7.36 -12.95 -13.44
N SER A 301 6.03 -13.05 -13.52
CA SER A 301 5.25 -12.53 -14.64
C SER A 301 5.34 -11.01 -14.71
N VAL A 302 5.18 -10.32 -13.58
CA VAL A 302 5.28 -8.87 -13.50
C VAL A 302 6.69 -8.41 -13.89
N ARG A 303 7.72 -9.04 -13.35
CA ARG A 303 9.12 -8.69 -13.67
C ARG A 303 9.47 -8.89 -15.14
N THR A 304 8.89 -9.90 -15.77
CA THR A 304 9.15 -10.23 -17.18
C THR A 304 8.36 -9.35 -18.14
N GLU A 305 7.08 -9.14 -17.88
CA GLU A 305 6.16 -8.43 -18.79
C GLU A 305 6.13 -6.91 -18.54
N PHE A 306 6.40 -6.48 -17.30
CA PHE A 306 6.34 -5.09 -16.86
C PHE A 306 7.60 -4.73 -16.04
N PRO A 307 8.79 -4.69 -16.68
CA PRO A 307 10.02 -4.34 -15.98
C PRO A 307 9.94 -2.93 -15.38
N GLY A 308 10.43 -2.77 -14.16
CA GLY A 308 10.37 -1.50 -13.42
C GLY A 308 9.11 -1.32 -12.57
N ARG A 309 8.18 -2.29 -12.56
CA ARG A 309 7.05 -2.30 -11.61
C ARG A 309 7.46 -2.89 -10.27
N ILE A 310 6.86 -2.36 -9.21
CA ILE A 310 7.08 -2.85 -7.84
C ILE A 310 6.00 -3.88 -7.44
N MET A 311 6.39 -4.85 -6.63
CA MET A 311 5.50 -5.87 -6.05
C MET A 311 5.82 -5.90 -4.56
N ILE A 312 4.83 -5.56 -3.73
CA ILE A 312 4.94 -5.46 -2.28
C ILE A 312 4.08 -6.57 -1.67
N ALA A 313 4.61 -7.30 -0.69
CA ALA A 313 3.83 -8.27 0.07
C ALA A 313 3.48 -7.72 1.46
N GLU A 314 2.24 -7.91 1.89
CA GLU A 314 1.92 -7.84 3.31
C GLU A 314 2.11 -9.23 3.96
N ASP A 315 3.32 -9.49 4.46
CA ASP A 315 3.65 -10.72 5.19
C ASP A 315 3.56 -10.55 6.71
N LEU A 316 4.19 -9.49 7.24
CA LEU A 316 4.25 -9.15 8.67
C LEU A 316 4.76 -10.28 9.61
N HIS A 317 5.21 -11.42 9.07
CA HIS A 317 5.75 -12.56 9.81
C HIS A 317 7.28 -12.63 9.78
N LYS A 318 7.92 -11.61 9.19
CA LYS A 318 9.38 -11.44 9.11
C LYS A 318 10.06 -12.57 8.31
N ASN A 319 9.40 -13.08 7.27
CA ASN A 319 9.93 -14.14 6.44
C ASN A 319 10.84 -13.58 5.33
N PRO A 320 12.17 -13.81 5.36
CA PRO A 320 13.07 -13.27 4.33
C PRO A 320 12.83 -13.89 2.95
N LEU A 321 12.29 -15.12 2.88
CA LEU A 321 12.02 -15.78 1.60
C LEU A 321 10.98 -15.04 0.74
N ILE A 322 10.21 -14.11 1.32
CA ILE A 322 9.23 -13.32 0.58
C ILE A 322 9.91 -12.45 -0.49
N THR A 323 11.05 -11.85 -0.16
CA THR A 323 11.76 -10.92 -1.05
C THR A 323 12.94 -11.57 -1.78
N GLU A 324 13.35 -12.78 -1.38
CA GLU A 324 14.41 -13.50 -2.08
C GLU A 324 14.02 -13.86 -3.52
N GLU A 325 14.95 -13.64 -4.46
CA GLU A 325 14.74 -13.93 -5.89
C GLU A 325 15.21 -15.32 -6.32
N ASN A 326 15.81 -16.09 -5.41
CA ASN A 326 16.30 -17.46 -5.68
C ASN A 326 15.15 -18.46 -5.93
N GLU A 327 15.49 -19.73 -6.16
CA GLU A 327 14.50 -20.79 -6.48
C GLU A 327 13.50 -21.06 -5.34
N ASP A 328 13.85 -20.74 -4.10
CA ASP A 328 13.02 -20.96 -2.92
C ASP A 328 12.19 -19.71 -2.54
N GLY A 329 12.59 -18.53 -2.99
CA GLY A 329 11.97 -17.25 -2.63
C GLY A 329 10.77 -16.86 -3.50
N ALA A 330 9.84 -16.09 -2.94
CA ALA A 330 8.63 -15.62 -3.62
C ALA A 330 8.88 -14.43 -4.57
N GLY A 331 10.05 -13.79 -4.52
CA GLY A 331 10.50 -12.81 -5.51
C GLY A 331 9.82 -11.44 -5.47
N PHE A 332 9.16 -11.08 -4.37
CA PHE A 332 8.64 -9.73 -4.15
C PHE A 332 9.80 -8.72 -4.06
N HIS A 333 9.54 -7.48 -4.45
CA HIS A 333 10.55 -6.43 -4.37
C HIS A 333 10.69 -5.86 -2.95
N ALA A 334 9.60 -5.87 -2.18
CA ALA A 334 9.59 -5.47 -0.79
C ALA A 334 8.45 -6.17 -0.02
N GLN A 335 8.52 -6.11 1.31
CA GLN A 335 7.42 -6.53 2.19
C GLN A 335 7.16 -5.50 3.29
N TRP A 336 5.93 -5.41 3.78
CA TRP A 336 5.63 -4.61 4.98
C TRP A 336 6.37 -5.16 6.19
N ASP A 337 6.92 -4.26 7.02
CA ASP A 337 7.85 -4.65 8.08
C ASP A 337 7.33 -4.45 9.51
N ALA A 338 6.78 -5.53 10.07
CA ALA A 338 6.42 -5.64 11.47
C ALA A 338 7.61 -5.46 12.44
N ALA A 339 8.85 -5.69 12.00
CA ALA A 339 10.03 -5.43 12.82
C ALA A 339 10.37 -3.93 12.94
N PHE A 340 9.74 -3.07 12.13
CA PHE A 340 9.79 -1.62 12.31
C PHE A 340 8.60 -1.10 13.10
N VAL A 341 7.40 -1.29 12.55
CA VAL A 341 6.22 -0.53 12.96
C VAL A 341 5.85 -0.82 14.42
N HIS A 342 5.83 -2.08 14.83
CA HIS A 342 5.42 -2.46 16.20
C HIS A 342 6.39 -1.97 17.28
N PRO A 343 7.71 -2.22 17.22
CA PRO A 343 8.63 -1.69 18.23
C PRO A 343 8.68 -0.16 18.21
N VAL A 344 8.73 0.48 17.04
CA VAL A 344 8.78 1.95 16.95
C VAL A 344 7.51 2.55 17.56
N ARG A 345 6.32 2.09 17.16
CA ARG A 345 5.05 2.56 17.74
C ARG A 345 5.01 2.35 19.26
N ALA A 346 5.42 1.17 19.76
CA ALA A 346 5.43 0.89 21.19
C ALA A 346 6.22 1.95 21.98
N GLU A 347 7.41 2.32 21.52
CA GLU A 347 8.23 3.35 22.17
C GLU A 347 7.62 4.75 22.01
N LEU A 348 7.03 5.03 20.84
CA LEU A 348 6.35 6.29 20.55
C LEU A 348 5.09 6.51 21.37
N ILE A 349 4.43 5.47 21.92
CA ILE A 349 3.23 5.61 22.76
C ILE A 349 3.52 5.44 24.26
N THR A 350 4.59 4.74 24.66
CA THR A 350 5.02 4.55 26.07
C THR A 350 5.08 5.86 26.86
N PRO A 351 4.19 6.14 27.82
CA PRO A 351 4.10 7.46 28.46
C PRO A 351 5.31 7.84 29.33
N ASP A 352 5.91 6.84 29.98
CA ASP A 352 7.04 7.01 30.89
C ASP A 352 8.37 6.85 30.15
N ASP A 353 9.14 7.93 30.05
CA ASP A 353 10.47 7.95 29.46
C ASP A 353 11.39 6.84 30.00
N GLY A 354 11.30 6.51 31.29
CA GLY A 354 12.16 5.50 31.92
C GLY A 354 11.81 4.06 31.55
N GLN A 355 10.70 3.84 30.82
CA GLN A 355 10.27 2.54 30.33
C GLN A 355 10.56 2.34 28.84
N ARG A 356 11.08 3.37 28.16
CA ARG A 356 11.44 3.24 26.75
C ARG A 356 12.66 2.36 26.55
N SER A 357 12.71 1.69 25.41
CA SER A 357 13.89 0.98 24.93
C SER A 357 14.43 1.63 23.66
N ILE A 358 15.56 2.30 23.80
CA ILE A 358 16.32 2.83 22.66
C ILE A 358 16.95 1.71 21.85
N GLY A 359 17.35 0.62 22.52
CA GLY A 359 17.79 -0.61 21.88
C GLY A 359 16.75 -1.18 20.92
N ALA A 360 15.46 -1.20 21.31
CA ALA A 360 14.39 -1.67 20.43
C ALA A 360 14.25 -0.84 19.15
N ILE A 361 14.40 0.49 19.24
CA ILE A 361 14.39 1.38 18.06
C ILE A 361 15.66 1.15 17.22
N ALA A 362 16.82 1.03 17.85
CA ALA A 362 18.08 0.74 17.15
C ALA A 362 18.00 -0.58 16.36
N GLU A 363 17.43 -1.64 16.96
CA GLU A 363 17.19 -2.93 16.32
C GLU A 363 16.18 -2.81 15.16
N ALA A 364 15.09 -2.05 15.34
CA ALA A 364 14.11 -1.79 14.30
C ALA A 364 14.70 -1.09 13.07
N ILE A 365 15.56 -0.09 13.29
CA ILE A 365 16.29 0.63 12.22
C ILE A 365 17.27 -0.32 11.52
N ALA A 366 17.96 -1.18 12.28
CA ALA A 366 18.98 -2.08 11.76
C ALA A 366 18.43 -3.35 11.07
N HIS A 367 17.14 -3.64 11.21
CA HIS A 367 16.52 -4.82 10.61
C HIS A 367 16.58 -4.82 9.06
N HIS A 368 16.69 -6.00 8.44
CA HIS A 368 16.58 -6.16 6.98
C HIS A 368 16.28 -7.62 6.61
N TYR A 369 15.71 -7.84 5.42
CA TYR A 369 15.37 -9.16 4.86
C TYR A 369 16.44 -9.72 3.90
N GLY A 370 17.69 -9.26 4.06
CA GLY A 370 18.75 -9.44 3.07
C GLY A 370 19.24 -8.08 2.59
N ASP A 371 18.37 -7.30 1.94
CA ASP A 371 18.61 -5.90 1.59
C ASP A 371 17.76 -4.95 2.49
N PRO A 372 18.34 -3.88 3.07
CA PRO A 372 17.55 -2.91 3.85
C PRO A 372 16.45 -2.19 3.06
N LEU A 373 16.43 -2.27 1.73
CA LEU A 373 15.43 -1.64 0.86
C LEU A 373 14.33 -2.61 0.39
N GLU A 374 14.35 -3.87 0.85
CA GLU A 374 13.30 -4.88 0.61
C GLU A 374 12.16 -4.80 1.65
N ARG A 375 12.03 -3.66 2.33
CA ARG A 375 11.02 -3.44 3.39
C ARG A 375 10.31 -2.12 3.20
N VAL A 376 9.00 -2.12 3.40
CA VAL A 376 8.19 -0.90 3.57
C VAL A 376 8.09 -0.60 5.06
N ILE A 377 8.42 0.63 5.45
CA ILE A 377 8.46 1.07 6.84
C ILE A 377 7.50 2.24 7.05
N TYR A 378 6.77 2.20 8.16
CA TYR A 378 5.73 3.17 8.49
C TYR A 378 5.48 3.16 10.00
N THR A 379 4.77 4.16 10.48
CA THR A 379 4.19 4.18 11.83
C THR A 379 2.67 4.09 11.82
N GLU A 380 2.03 4.37 10.70
CA GLU A 380 0.59 4.20 10.49
C GLU A 380 0.37 3.54 9.13
N SER A 381 -0.54 2.57 9.11
CA SER A 381 -1.23 2.06 7.92
C SER A 381 -2.71 1.96 8.27
N HIS A 382 -3.57 1.68 7.29
CA HIS A 382 -5.00 1.51 7.56
C HIS A 382 -5.29 0.48 8.67
N ASP A 383 -4.50 -0.60 8.77
CA ASP A 383 -4.61 -1.63 9.81
C ASP A 383 -4.12 -1.17 11.19
N GLU A 384 -2.96 -0.51 11.25
CA GLU A 384 -2.33 -0.09 12.51
C GLU A 384 -3.05 1.09 13.20
N VAL A 385 -4.07 1.63 12.55
CA VAL A 385 -4.92 2.69 13.14
C VAL A 385 -6.39 2.32 13.17
N ALA A 386 -6.70 1.03 13.04
CA ALA A 386 -8.05 0.50 13.12
C ALA A 386 -8.09 -0.78 13.97
N ASN A 387 -9.19 -1.55 13.92
CA ASN A 387 -9.30 -2.86 14.58
C ASN A 387 -8.96 -2.87 16.10
N GLY A 388 -9.30 -1.79 16.80
CA GLY A 388 -9.03 -1.62 18.24
C GLY A 388 -7.79 -0.78 18.56
N GLN A 389 -7.09 -0.31 17.54
CA GLN A 389 -6.01 0.69 17.63
C GLN A 389 -6.49 2.05 17.10
N ALA A 390 -5.73 3.09 17.39
CA ALA A 390 -5.98 4.44 16.91
C ALA A 390 -4.72 5.02 16.25
N ARG A 391 -4.85 6.19 15.64
CA ARG A 391 -3.70 6.95 15.12
C ARG A 391 -2.70 7.25 16.23
N VAL A 392 -1.42 7.31 15.90
CA VAL A 392 -0.33 7.46 16.88
C VAL A 392 -0.55 8.67 17.81
N PRO A 393 -0.92 9.88 17.32
CA PRO A 393 -1.22 11.02 18.18
C PRO A 393 -2.31 10.74 19.23
N GLN A 394 -3.33 9.96 18.86
CA GLN A 394 -4.45 9.57 19.70
C GLN A 394 -4.07 8.52 20.75
N GLU A 395 -3.14 7.61 20.42
CA GLU A 395 -2.62 6.64 21.40
C GLU A 395 -1.62 7.27 22.38
N ILE A 396 -0.88 8.30 21.96
CA ILE A 396 0.05 9.05 22.82
C ILE A 396 -0.69 9.80 23.94
N GLU A 397 -1.74 10.54 23.59
CA GLU A 397 -2.54 11.33 24.54
C GLU A 397 -4.03 11.22 24.18
N PRO A 398 -4.75 10.20 24.71
CA PRO A 398 -6.13 9.92 24.31
C PRO A 398 -7.13 11.07 24.50
N ASP A 399 -6.89 11.94 25.48
CA ASP A 399 -7.78 13.08 25.74
C ASP A 399 -7.43 14.31 24.88
N ASN A 400 -6.29 14.30 24.18
CA ASN A 400 -5.78 15.46 23.44
C ASN A 400 -4.75 15.06 22.34
N ALA A 401 -5.24 14.44 21.26
CA ALA A 401 -4.41 14.04 20.12
C ALA A 401 -3.67 15.21 19.41
N THR A 402 -4.03 16.46 19.70
CA THR A 402 -3.39 17.66 19.16
C THR A 402 -2.41 18.31 20.13
N GLY A 403 -2.22 17.74 21.32
CA GLY A 403 -1.38 18.24 22.40
C GLY A 403 0.11 18.13 22.12
N TRP A 404 0.91 18.83 22.93
CA TRP A 404 2.36 18.84 22.79
C TRP A 404 2.99 17.42 22.75
N PRO A 405 2.67 16.48 23.65
CA PRO A 405 3.23 15.13 23.59
C PRO A 405 2.87 14.41 22.27
N SER A 406 1.61 14.53 21.83
CA SER A 406 1.11 13.91 20.60
C SER A 406 1.81 14.45 19.36
N GLN A 407 1.92 15.78 19.21
CA GLN A 407 2.61 16.38 18.07
C GLN A 407 4.10 16.03 18.06
N LYS A 408 4.77 16.13 19.21
CA LYS A 408 6.21 15.90 19.31
C LYS A 408 6.57 14.44 19.02
N ARG A 409 5.88 13.49 19.65
CA ARG A 409 6.23 12.06 19.54
C ARG A 409 5.79 11.47 18.18
N SER A 410 4.64 11.88 17.64
CA SER A 410 4.25 11.45 16.28
C SER A 410 5.23 11.94 15.20
N THR A 411 5.71 13.18 15.31
CA THR A 411 6.71 13.72 14.36
C THR A 411 8.10 13.10 14.53
N VAL A 412 8.48 12.63 15.73
CA VAL A 412 9.65 11.74 15.89
C VAL A 412 9.45 10.45 15.08
N GLY A 413 8.26 9.85 15.13
CA GLY A 413 7.92 8.70 14.30
C GLY A 413 8.06 8.96 12.80
N ALA A 414 7.54 10.10 12.33
CA ALA A 414 7.69 10.52 10.93
C ALA A 414 9.17 10.66 10.53
N ALA A 415 9.98 11.29 11.38
CA ALA A 415 11.40 11.44 11.14
C ALA A 415 12.13 10.09 11.13
N LEU A 416 11.79 9.15 12.03
CA LEU A 416 12.35 7.80 12.01
C LEU A 416 12.01 7.07 10.71
N VAL A 417 10.76 7.15 10.24
CA VAL A 417 10.34 6.56 8.94
C VAL A 417 11.15 7.14 7.78
N MET A 418 11.32 8.46 7.72
CA MET A 418 12.02 9.13 6.62
C MET A 418 13.54 8.99 6.65
N THR A 419 14.11 8.71 7.83
CA THR A 419 15.57 8.66 8.01
C THR A 419 16.13 7.24 8.19
N SER A 420 15.29 6.22 8.30
CA SER A 420 15.71 4.82 8.41
C SER A 420 15.86 4.13 7.03
N PRO A 421 16.68 3.06 6.92
CA PRO A 421 16.70 2.22 5.71
C PRO A 421 15.36 1.51 5.50
N GLY A 422 14.87 1.51 4.26
CA GLY A 422 13.55 1.00 3.89
C GLY A 422 12.83 1.95 2.94
N ILE A 423 11.71 1.51 2.36
CA ILE A 423 10.80 2.32 1.57
C ILE A 423 9.81 2.99 2.55
N PRO A 424 9.85 4.32 2.72
CA PRO A 424 8.95 5.01 3.65
C PRO A 424 7.52 5.01 3.12
N MET A 425 6.56 4.80 4.02
CA MET A 425 5.13 4.95 3.75
C MET A 425 4.46 5.81 4.83
N ILE A 426 3.51 6.64 4.41
CA ILE A 426 2.64 7.47 5.27
C ILE A 426 1.20 7.08 4.98
N PHE A 427 0.38 6.96 6.02
CA PHE A 427 -1.06 6.75 5.86
C PHE A 427 -1.83 8.08 5.83
N GLN A 428 -2.92 8.11 5.05
CA GLN A 428 -3.64 9.34 4.79
C GLN A 428 -4.02 10.14 6.06
N GLY A 429 -3.73 11.44 6.04
CA GLY A 429 -4.03 12.39 7.11
C GLY A 429 -3.07 12.39 8.30
N GLN A 430 -2.09 11.48 8.31
CA GLN A 430 -1.06 11.46 9.34
C GLN A 430 -0.22 12.76 9.35
N GLU A 431 0.04 13.35 8.18
CA GLU A 431 0.85 14.55 7.99
C GLU A 431 0.23 15.83 8.58
N PHE A 432 -1.07 15.81 8.88
CA PHE A 432 -1.79 16.92 9.50
C PHE A 432 -2.56 16.52 10.77
N LEU A 433 -2.06 15.49 11.46
CA LEU A 433 -2.58 15.02 12.76
C LEU A 433 -4.06 14.63 12.73
N GLU A 434 -4.49 13.88 11.72
CA GLU A 434 -5.78 13.21 11.83
C GLU A 434 -5.84 12.37 13.12
N GLY A 435 -7.01 12.32 13.75
CA GLY A 435 -7.21 11.70 15.07
C GLY A 435 -8.07 10.45 15.03
N GLY A 436 -8.38 9.90 16.20
CA GLY A 436 -9.25 8.73 16.31
C GLY A 436 -8.67 7.47 15.67
N TRP A 437 -9.54 6.50 15.37
CA TRP A 437 -9.21 5.33 14.56
C TRP A 437 -9.73 5.54 13.13
N PHE A 438 -9.11 4.86 12.16
CA PHE A 438 -9.52 4.92 10.77
C PHE A 438 -10.90 4.29 10.56
N ARG A 439 -11.73 5.00 9.79
CA ARG A 439 -13.05 4.57 9.38
C ARG A 439 -13.26 4.99 7.93
N ASP A 440 -13.88 4.12 7.16
CA ASP A 440 -14.28 4.36 5.77
C ASP A 440 -15.51 5.27 5.66
N ASP A 441 -16.35 5.34 6.70
CA ASP A 441 -17.52 6.22 6.75
C ASP A 441 -17.24 7.64 7.25
N VAL A 442 -15.99 7.92 7.65
CA VAL A 442 -15.54 9.25 8.10
C VAL A 442 -14.49 9.79 7.13
N PRO A 443 -14.83 10.80 6.32
CA PRO A 443 -13.86 11.51 5.48
C PRO A 443 -12.75 12.17 6.30
N LEU A 444 -11.58 12.35 5.68
CA LEU A 444 -10.50 13.15 6.28
C LEU A 444 -10.97 14.58 6.55
N ASP A 445 -10.61 15.10 7.71
CA ASP A 445 -10.86 16.51 8.03
C ASP A 445 -9.78 17.37 7.38
N TRP A 446 -9.96 17.70 6.10
CA TRP A 446 -9.04 18.52 5.33
C TRP A 446 -8.77 19.90 5.93
N LYS A 447 -9.66 20.41 6.80
CA LYS A 447 -9.41 21.66 7.52
C LYS A 447 -8.19 21.51 8.45
N ARG A 448 -7.91 20.31 8.96
CA ARG A 448 -6.71 20.03 9.76
C ARG A 448 -5.43 20.29 8.99
N ASN A 449 -5.42 20.14 7.67
CA ASN A 449 -4.27 20.53 6.85
C ASN A 449 -3.98 22.04 6.94
N GLU A 450 -5.02 22.88 7.07
CA GLU A 450 -4.85 24.33 7.29
C GLU A 450 -4.44 24.64 8.74
N ASP A 451 -5.09 24.00 9.70
CA ASP A 451 -4.87 24.19 11.15
C ASP A 451 -3.47 23.70 11.57
N PHE A 452 -2.95 22.65 10.92
CA PHE A 452 -1.66 22.00 11.19
C PHE A 452 -0.70 22.05 9.99
N GLN A 453 -0.80 23.07 9.14
CA GLN A 453 0.05 23.23 7.95
C GLN A 453 1.56 23.19 8.24
N GLY A 454 1.98 23.61 9.44
CA GLY A 454 3.37 23.52 9.86
C GLY A 454 3.84 22.07 10.04
N LEU A 455 2.96 21.16 10.43
CA LEU A 455 3.28 19.73 10.51
C LEU A 455 3.27 19.09 9.13
N ALA A 456 2.33 19.46 8.25
CA ALA A 456 2.38 19.03 6.86
C ALA A 456 3.70 19.46 6.19
N ARG A 457 4.17 20.68 6.48
CA ARG A 457 5.50 21.16 6.08
C ARG A 457 6.64 20.34 6.69
N LEU A 458 6.55 19.92 7.96
CA LEU A 458 7.55 19.05 8.58
C LEU A 458 7.72 17.75 7.78
N TYR A 459 6.62 17.13 7.39
CA TYR A 459 6.65 15.94 6.53
C TYR A 459 7.26 16.25 5.16
N SER A 460 6.87 17.36 4.53
CA SER A 460 7.46 17.79 3.25
C SER A 460 8.97 18.01 3.34
N ASP A 461 9.45 18.72 4.35
CA ASP A 461 10.88 18.96 4.59
C ASP A 461 11.64 17.64 4.85
N LEU A 462 11.04 16.68 5.57
CA LEU A 462 11.63 15.34 5.75
C LEU A 462 11.69 14.53 4.45
N ILE A 463 10.63 14.57 3.63
CA ILE A 463 10.56 13.87 2.35
C ILE A 463 11.59 14.45 1.37
N ASP A 464 11.78 15.76 1.37
CA ASP A 464 12.80 16.43 0.55
C ASP A 464 14.21 15.97 0.92
N LEU A 465 14.50 15.77 2.21
CA LEU A 465 15.75 15.20 2.67
C LEU A 465 15.88 13.73 2.28
N ARG A 466 14.80 12.94 2.46
CA ARG A 466 14.76 11.51 2.10
C ARG A 466 15.08 11.29 0.63
N LEU A 467 14.48 12.11 -0.25
CA LEU A 467 14.66 12.06 -1.70
C LEU A 467 15.89 12.84 -2.18
N ASN A 468 16.67 13.42 -1.25
CA ASN A 468 17.87 14.20 -1.54
C ASN A 468 17.64 15.32 -2.58
N ARG A 469 16.47 15.97 -2.56
CA ARG A 469 16.13 17.02 -3.54
C ARG A 469 17.03 18.25 -3.39
N GLY A 470 17.52 18.51 -2.18
CA GLY A 470 18.51 19.55 -1.90
C GLY A 470 19.96 19.20 -2.26
N GLY A 471 20.25 17.95 -2.64
CA GLY A 471 21.59 17.50 -3.02
C GLY A 471 22.62 17.40 -1.88
N VAL A 472 22.17 17.34 -0.62
CA VAL A 472 23.04 17.34 0.57
C VAL A 472 22.76 16.19 1.54
N THR A 473 21.86 15.27 1.20
CA THR A 473 21.44 14.14 2.05
C THR A 473 21.31 12.83 1.27
N ARG A 474 22.19 12.64 0.28
CA ARG A 474 22.14 11.47 -0.61
C ARG A 474 22.19 10.14 0.15
N GLY A 475 22.81 10.11 1.31
CA GLY A 475 22.87 8.93 2.16
C GLY A 475 21.53 8.38 2.63
N LEU A 476 20.49 9.22 2.71
CA LEU A 476 19.16 8.76 3.13
C LEU A 476 18.50 7.82 2.10
N THR A 477 18.89 7.89 0.82
CA THR A 477 18.43 6.94 -0.23
C THR A 477 19.23 5.64 -0.25
N GLY A 478 20.36 5.59 0.47
CA GLY A 478 21.32 4.48 0.42
C GLY A 478 21.04 3.34 1.40
N ARG A 479 21.79 2.26 1.27
CA ARG A 479 21.72 1.07 2.17
C ARG A 479 22.56 1.23 3.43
N GLY A 480 23.50 2.18 3.42
CA GLY A 480 24.45 2.37 4.50
C GLY A 480 23.76 2.73 5.80
N LEU A 481 24.16 2.05 6.87
CA LEU A 481 23.69 2.29 8.22
C LEU A 481 24.83 2.01 9.22
N ASN A 482 25.02 2.93 10.16
CA ASN A 482 25.83 2.69 11.35
C ASN A 482 25.14 3.31 12.56
N VAL A 483 24.43 2.49 13.34
CA VAL A 483 23.90 2.89 14.66
C VAL A 483 25.05 2.81 15.66
N HIS A 484 25.55 3.96 16.11
CA HIS A 484 26.79 4.03 16.88
C HIS A 484 26.63 4.63 18.28
N HIS A 485 25.52 5.33 18.55
CA HIS A 485 25.20 5.82 19.89
C HIS A 485 23.81 5.34 20.32
N VAL A 486 23.76 4.52 21.37
CA VAL A 486 22.52 4.02 21.98
C VAL A 486 22.62 4.24 23.49
N ASP A 487 21.96 5.28 23.99
CA ASP A 487 21.97 5.63 25.42
C ASP A 487 20.57 5.51 26.02
N GLU A 488 20.29 4.34 26.59
CA GLU A 488 19.07 4.03 27.36
C GLU A 488 18.87 4.95 28.57
N GLY A 489 19.97 5.45 29.16
CA GLY A 489 19.88 6.28 30.37
C GLY A 489 19.36 7.68 30.09
N SER A 490 19.55 8.17 28.86
CA SER A 490 19.08 9.49 28.45
C SER A 490 18.01 9.47 27.38
N ASN A 491 17.71 8.33 26.78
CA ASN A 491 16.85 8.21 25.61
C ASN A 491 17.41 8.88 24.35
N LEU A 492 18.73 8.79 24.16
CA LEU A 492 19.44 9.35 22.99
C LEU A 492 19.88 8.24 22.04
N LEU A 493 19.54 8.40 20.76
CA LEU A 493 19.97 7.54 19.67
C LEU A 493 20.67 8.36 18.60
N VAL A 494 21.82 7.89 18.12
CA VAL A 494 22.51 8.48 16.96
C VAL A 494 22.89 7.39 15.97
N PHE A 495 22.58 7.64 14.71
CA PHE A 495 22.97 6.78 13.62
C PHE A 495 23.38 7.57 12.38
N GLN A 496 24.19 6.91 11.55
CA GLN A 496 24.67 7.44 10.27
C GLN A 496 24.00 6.68 9.12
N ARG A 497 23.70 7.38 8.03
CA ARG A 497 23.25 6.84 6.74
C ARG A 497 24.19 7.30 5.63
N TRP A 498 24.39 6.45 4.62
CA TRP A 498 25.17 6.79 3.42
C TRP A 498 24.76 5.92 2.22
N LEU A 499 25.08 6.41 1.03
CA LEU A 499 25.06 5.66 -0.22
C LEU A 499 26.49 5.32 -0.63
N ASP A 500 27.33 6.34 -0.88
CA ASP A 500 28.72 6.19 -1.36
C ASP A 500 29.77 6.71 -0.34
N HIS A 501 29.33 7.30 0.78
CA HIS A 501 30.11 8.14 1.71
C HIS A 501 30.61 9.46 1.12
N GLY A 502 30.92 10.41 2.00
CA GLY A 502 31.51 11.71 1.72
C GLY A 502 30.56 12.90 1.94
N PRO A 503 31.06 14.13 1.72
CA PRO A 503 30.25 15.33 1.87
C PRO A 503 29.04 15.36 0.93
N GLY A 504 27.89 15.81 1.41
CA GLY A 504 26.60 15.71 0.71
C GLY A 504 25.98 14.30 0.65
N ASP A 505 26.70 13.28 1.11
CA ASP A 505 26.24 11.89 1.15
C ASP A 505 26.05 11.41 2.59
N ASP A 506 27.10 11.41 3.43
CA ASP A 506 26.97 11.00 4.82
C ASP A 506 25.98 11.89 5.58
N VAL A 507 24.98 11.25 6.19
CA VAL A 507 23.96 11.92 7.01
C VAL A 507 24.02 11.34 8.42
N VAL A 508 24.07 12.22 9.43
CA VAL A 508 23.97 11.85 10.85
C VAL A 508 22.62 12.29 11.39
N VAL A 509 21.92 11.36 12.03
CA VAL A 509 20.59 11.57 12.60
C VAL A 509 20.68 11.41 14.10
N VAL A 510 20.23 12.42 14.83
CA VAL A 510 20.21 12.46 16.31
C VAL A 510 18.76 12.46 16.75
N VAL A 511 18.36 11.49 17.56
CA VAL A 511 16.99 11.30 18.04
C VAL A 511 16.96 11.39 19.56
N ASN A 512 16.31 12.42 20.08
CA ASN A 512 16.00 12.55 21.50
C ASN A 512 14.57 12.05 21.75
N LEU A 513 14.44 10.93 22.45
CA LEU A 513 13.16 10.36 22.88
C LEU A 513 12.87 10.67 24.35
N SER A 514 13.45 11.73 24.93
CA SER A 514 13.11 12.22 26.28
C SER A 514 12.29 13.49 26.25
N ALA A 515 11.44 13.68 27.26
CA ALA A 515 10.78 14.94 27.59
C ALA A 515 11.76 16.03 28.04
N GLU A 516 13.00 15.67 28.35
CA GLU A 516 14.06 16.61 28.69
C GLU A 516 14.90 16.96 27.46
N ALA A 517 15.24 18.25 27.32
CA ALA A 517 16.22 18.68 26.35
C ALA A 517 17.63 18.23 26.78
N MET A 518 18.52 18.05 25.81
CA MET A 518 19.90 17.70 26.07
C MET A 518 20.84 18.79 25.54
N GLU A 519 21.76 19.22 26.38
CA GLU A 519 22.77 20.23 26.03
C GLU A 519 24.16 19.61 25.90
N TYR A 520 24.88 19.99 24.85
CA TYR A 520 26.30 19.69 24.65
C TYR A 520 26.66 18.21 24.85
N ARG A 521 25.84 17.30 24.32
CA ARG A 521 26.11 15.86 24.36
C ARG A 521 27.17 15.52 23.33
N ARG A 522 28.24 14.86 23.78
CA ARG A 522 29.29 14.37 22.92
C ARG A 522 28.80 13.15 22.14
N ILE A 523 28.90 13.20 20.83
CA ILE A 523 28.53 12.12 19.90
C ILE A 523 29.67 11.85 18.91
N GLY A 524 29.82 10.61 18.47
CA GLY A 524 30.73 10.25 17.38
C GLY A 524 30.26 10.79 16.02
N LEU A 525 31.22 11.07 15.13
CA LEU A 525 30.97 11.53 13.76
C LEU A 525 31.88 10.77 12.77
N PRO A 526 31.42 10.49 11.54
CA PRO A 526 32.19 9.67 10.60
C PRO A 526 33.37 10.41 9.96
N SER A 527 33.36 11.75 9.96
CA SER A 527 34.42 12.59 9.39
C SER A 527 34.57 13.90 10.17
N GLY A 528 35.74 14.52 10.01
CA GLY A 528 36.04 15.84 10.55
C GLY A 528 35.39 17.00 9.78
N GLY A 529 35.51 18.22 10.32
CA GLY A 529 34.99 19.45 9.70
C GLY A 529 33.57 19.81 10.14
N LEU A 530 32.96 20.75 9.40
CA LEU A 530 31.66 21.31 9.76
C LEU A 530 30.51 20.43 9.25
N TRP A 531 29.68 19.98 10.18
CA TRP A 531 28.41 19.29 9.93
C TRP A 531 27.26 20.25 10.12
N LYS A 532 26.56 20.56 9.04
CA LYS A 532 25.48 21.55 9.07
C LYS A 532 24.18 20.94 9.53
N LEU A 533 23.46 21.65 10.39
CA LEU A 533 22.11 21.31 10.78
C LEU A 533 21.17 21.52 9.58
N ARG A 534 20.65 20.43 9.02
CA ARG A 534 19.73 20.45 7.87
C ARG A 534 18.28 20.51 8.30
N PHE A 535 17.97 19.90 9.44
CA PHE A 535 16.60 19.83 9.94
C PHE A 535 16.59 19.71 11.46
N ASN A 536 15.64 20.40 12.09
CA ASN A 536 15.35 20.36 13.51
C ASN A 536 13.85 20.22 13.72
N SER A 537 13.36 19.05 14.15
CA SER A 537 11.93 18.81 14.35
C SER A 537 11.31 19.59 15.52
N ASP A 538 12.11 20.31 16.33
CA ASP A 538 11.63 21.23 17.36
C ASP A 538 11.44 22.67 16.88
N ALA A 539 11.68 22.96 15.59
CA ALA A 539 11.53 24.32 15.09
C ALA A 539 10.09 24.84 15.24
N THR A 540 9.95 26.08 15.74
CA THR A 540 8.65 26.76 15.93
C THR A 540 7.89 26.98 14.62
N LEU A 541 8.56 26.85 13.47
CA LEU A 541 7.93 26.92 12.15
C LEU A 541 6.97 25.75 11.88
N TYR A 542 7.16 24.61 12.55
CA TYR A 542 6.32 23.42 12.39
C TYR A 542 5.12 23.41 13.33
N SER A 543 5.27 23.96 14.53
CA SER A 543 4.17 24.13 15.47
C SER A 543 4.50 25.20 16.50
N SER A 544 3.48 25.98 16.87
CA SER A 544 3.58 26.95 17.96
C SER A 544 3.80 26.30 19.34
N LEU A 545 3.61 24.98 19.44
CA LEU A 545 3.90 24.23 20.66
C LEU A 545 5.38 23.85 20.78
N PHE A 546 6.16 23.95 19.71
CA PHE A 546 7.56 23.49 19.72
C PHE A 546 8.50 24.55 20.30
N GLY A 547 9.61 24.09 20.88
CA GLY A 547 10.47 24.91 21.73
C GLY A 547 11.51 25.72 20.97
N ASP A 548 11.80 25.36 19.72
CA ASP A 548 12.95 25.83 18.94
C ASP A 548 14.25 25.77 19.76
N PHE A 549 14.46 24.64 20.44
CA PHE A 549 15.60 24.46 21.32
C PHE A 549 16.91 24.68 20.56
N GLU A 550 17.82 25.44 21.17
CA GLU A 550 19.06 25.87 20.54
C GLU A 550 19.89 24.67 20.07
N SER A 551 19.87 24.45 18.76
CA SER A 551 20.57 23.39 18.05
C SER A 551 21.42 24.05 16.97
N PHE A 552 22.68 23.65 16.82
CA PHE A 552 23.66 24.34 15.98
C PHE A 552 24.45 23.37 15.11
N ASP A 553 25.15 23.90 14.12
CA ASP A 553 26.12 23.17 13.30
C ASP A 553 27.22 22.58 14.19
N ILE A 554 27.64 21.35 13.89
CA ILE A 554 28.63 20.64 14.70
C ILE A 554 29.99 20.77 14.04
N GLU A 555 30.96 21.37 14.73
CA GLU A 555 32.38 21.27 14.35
C GLU A 555 32.94 19.96 14.90
N ALA A 556 33.42 19.09 14.01
CA ALA A 556 33.96 17.78 14.37
C ALA A 556 35.46 17.82 14.66
N TYR A 557 35.88 17.26 15.80
CA TYR A 557 37.26 17.24 16.29
C TYR A 557 37.81 15.81 16.35
N GLU A 558 39.11 15.65 16.10
CA GLU A 558 39.80 14.36 16.09
C GLU A 558 40.03 13.87 17.53
N GLU A 559 39.12 13.02 18.01
CA GLU A 559 39.24 12.28 19.26
C GLU A 559 38.16 11.20 19.29
N ASP A 560 38.54 9.96 19.60
CA ASP A 560 37.64 8.80 19.55
C ASP A 560 36.37 8.99 20.41
N ALA A 561 35.19 8.74 19.82
CA ALA A 561 33.91 8.64 20.51
C ALA A 561 32.98 7.67 19.76
N ASP A 562 32.20 6.86 20.48
CA ASP A 562 31.21 5.95 19.89
C ASP A 562 31.79 4.99 18.82
N GLY A 563 33.06 4.63 18.95
CA GLY A 563 33.77 3.78 17.97
C GLY A 563 34.18 4.50 16.68
N LEU A 564 34.02 5.82 16.60
CA LEU A 564 34.41 6.68 15.48
C LEU A 564 35.61 7.58 15.86
N GLN A 565 36.40 8.00 14.86
CA GLN A 565 37.63 8.79 15.06
C GLN A 565 37.36 10.28 15.36
N TRP A 566 36.16 10.75 15.05
CA TRP A 566 35.76 12.14 15.22
C TRP A 566 34.59 12.23 16.18
N HIS A 567 34.48 13.35 16.87
CA HIS A 567 33.33 13.66 17.70
C HIS A 567 32.92 15.11 17.58
N GLY A 568 31.71 15.42 18.02
CA GLY A 568 31.23 16.77 18.21
C GLY A 568 30.19 16.83 19.32
N ASN A 569 29.72 18.04 19.62
CA ASN A 569 28.69 18.24 20.63
C ASN A 569 27.37 18.62 19.95
N VAL A 570 26.29 17.97 20.37
CA VAL A 570 24.93 18.27 19.94
C VAL A 570 24.10 18.78 21.11
N SER A 571 23.23 19.74 20.83
CA SER A 571 22.15 20.16 21.71
C SER A 571 20.85 19.87 20.99
N VAL A 572 19.92 19.14 21.64
CA VAL A 572 18.69 18.65 21.01
C VAL A 572 17.49 18.83 21.93
N GLY A 573 16.41 19.37 21.38
CA GLY A 573 15.16 19.60 22.10
C GLY A 573 14.48 18.30 22.55
N PRO A 574 13.52 18.38 23.47
CA PRO A 574 12.76 17.22 23.94
C PRO A 574 11.98 16.59 22.79
N TYR A 575 11.86 15.26 22.74
CA TYR A 575 11.11 14.53 21.71
C TYR A 575 11.37 15.05 20.28
N SER A 576 12.64 15.11 19.89
CA SER A 576 13.06 15.78 18.65
C SER A 576 14.10 15.00 17.86
N VAL A 577 14.14 15.28 16.57
CA VAL A 577 15.13 14.72 15.63
C VAL A 577 15.89 15.86 14.97
N LEU A 578 17.21 15.71 14.93
CA LEU A 578 18.10 16.56 14.16
C LEU A 578 18.74 15.75 13.04
N VAL A 579 18.86 16.36 11.86
CA VAL A 579 19.55 15.78 10.71
C VAL A 579 20.73 16.66 10.32
N TYR A 580 21.90 16.05 10.20
CA TYR A 580 23.16 16.72 9.90
C TYR A 580 23.79 16.15 8.64
N SER A 581 24.40 17.00 7.83
CA SER A 581 25.28 16.59 6.73
C SER A 581 26.30 17.68 6.39
N GLN A 582 27.35 17.31 5.67
CA GLN A 582 28.35 18.27 5.18
C GLN A 582 27.95 18.84 3.80
N ASP A 583 28.44 20.02 3.43
CA ASP A 583 28.30 20.52 2.06
C ASP A 583 29.23 19.73 1.11
N ALA A 584 28.76 19.45 -0.10
CA ALA A 584 29.49 18.72 -1.15
C ALA A 584 30.80 19.38 -1.60
#